data_AF-A0A4Q6IHY1-F1
#
_entry.id   AF-A0A4Q6IHY1-F1
#
_cell.length_a   1.000
_cell.length_b   1.000
_cell.length_c   1.000
_cell.angle_alpha   90.00
_cell.angle_beta   90.00
_cell.angle_gamma   90.00
#
_symmetry.space_group_name_H-M   'P 1'
#
loop_
_entity.id
_entity.type
_entity.pdbx_description
1 polymer ?
#
loop_
_entity_poly.entity_id
_entity_poly.type
_entity_poly.pdbx_seq_one_letter_code
_entity_poly.pdbx_strand_id
1 'polypeptide(L)' 'MEQERLGRQEQDILALERRGFAGPGAKERAIREELGLAPVRYYQLLNALLDDPRALAHDPVTVNRLRRLRERRRAGR' A
#
# COMPACT_ATOMS: atom_id res chain seq x y z
N MET A 1 -11.81 23.17 1.73
CA MET A 1 -11.41 21.88 2.35
C MET A 1 -10.56 21.15 1.33
N GLU A 2 -9.25 21.40 1.31
CA GLU A 2 -8.36 20.89 0.23
C GLU A 2 -7.49 19.71 0.69
N GLN A 3 -7.87 19.04 1.78
CA GLN A 3 -7.11 17.93 2.39
C GLN A 3 -7.76 16.55 2.17
N GLU A 4 -8.75 16.45 1.29
CA GLU A 4 -9.59 15.24 1.15
C GLU A 4 -9.02 14.17 0.21
N ARG A 5 -7.93 14.42 -0.50
CA ARG A 5 -7.39 13.50 -1.51
C ARG A 5 -5.99 13.04 -1.18
N LEU A 6 -5.71 11.76 -1.44
CA LEU A 6 -4.37 11.20 -1.35
C LEU A 6 -3.41 11.95 -2.28
N GLY A 7 -2.18 12.13 -1.83
CA GLY A 7 -1.08 12.58 -2.67
C GLY A 7 -0.72 11.54 -3.73
N ARG A 8 -0.06 11.97 -4.80
CA ARG A 8 0.30 11.12 -5.95
C ARG A 8 1.06 9.86 -5.53
N GLN A 9 2.08 10.02 -4.68
CA GLN A 9 2.88 8.90 -4.19
C GLN A 9 2.04 7.86 -3.42
N GLU A 10 1.04 8.29 -2.66
CA GLU A 10 0.15 7.40 -1.92
C GLU A 10 -0.78 6.63 -2.85
N GLN A 11 -1.30 7.31 -3.89
CA GLN A 11 -2.09 6.68 -4.94
C GLN A 11 -1.26 5.65 -5.71
N ASP A 12 -0.01 5.97 -6.05
CA ASP A 12 0.89 5.08 -6.76
C ASP A 12 1.23 3.83 -5.93
N ILE A 13 1.39 3.98 -4.61
CA ILE A 13 1.56 2.85 -3.69
C ILE A 13 0.35 1.91 -3.74
N LEU A 14 -0.88 2.44 -3.65
CA LEU A 14 -2.10 1.64 -3.73
C LEU A 14 -2.28 0.99 -5.11
N ALA A 15 -1.93 1.71 -6.18
CA ALA A 15 -1.95 1.19 -7.54
C ALA A 15 -0.97 0.01 -7.71
N LEU A 16 0.21 0.09 -7.11
CA LEU A 16 1.19 -1.00 -7.12
C LEU A 16 0.63 -2.25 -6.41
N GLU A 17 -0.06 -2.08 -5.27
CA GLU A 17 -0.66 -3.19 -4.52
C GLU A 17 -1.79 -3.91 -5.25
N ARG A 18 -2.38 -3.30 -6.28
CA ARG A 18 -3.37 -3.98 -7.13
C ARG A 18 -2.74 -5.00 -8.07
N ARG A 19 -1.43 -4.92 -8.33
CA ARG A 19 -0.74 -5.79 -9.28
C ARG A 19 -0.43 -7.15 -8.67
N GLY A 20 -0.51 -8.18 -9.50
CA GLY A 20 -0.02 -9.52 -9.18
C GLY A 20 1.49 -9.59 -9.43
N PHE A 21 2.27 -9.82 -8.38
CA PHE A 21 3.71 -10.09 -8.49
C PHE A 21 3.96 -11.57 -8.29
N ALA A 22 4.86 -12.15 -9.10
CA ALA A 22 5.25 -13.56 -8.99
C ALA A 22 5.93 -13.90 -7.65
N GLY A 23 6.47 -12.89 -6.94
CA GLY A 23 7.05 -13.07 -5.61
C GLY A 23 7.59 -11.76 -5.01
N PRO A 24 8.10 -11.81 -3.77
CA PRO A 24 8.59 -10.62 -3.05
C PRO A 24 9.68 -9.85 -3.80
N GLY A 25 10.62 -10.55 -4.44
CA GLY A 25 11.72 -9.91 -5.19
C GLY A 25 11.24 -9.14 -6.42
N ALA A 26 10.23 -9.65 -7.14
CA ALA A 26 9.64 -8.93 -8.28
C ALA A 26 8.92 -7.66 -7.83
N LYS A 27 8.20 -7.74 -6.70
CA LYS A 27 7.53 -6.59 -6.09
C LYS A 27 8.53 -5.54 -5.63
N GLU A 28 9.59 -5.93 -4.93
CA GLU A 28 10.61 -4.99 -4.46
C GLU A 28 11.38 -4.29 -5.57
N ARG A 29 11.64 -4.96 -6.70
CA ARG A 29 12.20 -4.30 -7.89
C ARG A 29 11.24 -3.23 -8.42
N ALA A 30 9.97 -3.56 -8.60
CA ALA A 30 8.98 -2.58 -9.05
C ALA A 30 8.84 -1.40 -8.08
N ILE A 31 8.89 -1.64 -6.77
CA ILE A 31 8.90 -0.55 -5.76
C ILE A 31 10.09 0.40 -5.99
N ARG A 32 11.28 -0.14 -6.22
CA ARG A 32 12.49 0.68 -6.43
C ARG A 32 12.47 1.40 -7.77
N GLU A 33 12.10 0.72 -8.85
CA GLU A 33 12.17 1.23 -10.22
C GLU A 33 11.03 2.20 -10.53
N GLU A 34 9.82 1.95 -10.06
CA GLU A 34 8.64 2.75 -10.42
C GLU A 34 8.34 3.85 -9.41
N LEU A 35 8.55 3.60 -8.12
CA LEU A 35 8.27 4.57 -7.06
C LEU A 35 9.52 5.30 -6.57
N GLY A 36 10.72 4.84 -6.94
CA GLY A 36 11.97 5.40 -6.41
C GLY A 36 12.15 5.19 -4.90
N LEU A 37 11.42 4.23 -4.31
CA LEU A 37 11.40 4.02 -2.87
C LEU A 37 12.26 2.81 -2.45
N ALA A 38 12.91 2.93 -1.30
CA ALA A 38 13.44 1.76 -0.61
C ALA A 38 12.26 0.88 -0.11
N PRO A 39 12.37 -0.46 -0.15
CA PRO A 39 11.29 -1.36 0.29
C PRO A 39 10.81 -1.10 1.71
N VAL A 40 11.71 -0.78 2.63
CA VAL A 40 11.37 -0.44 4.02
C VAL A 40 10.46 0.77 4.08
N ARG A 41 10.81 1.85 3.37
CA ARG A 41 10.01 3.08 3.32
C ARG A 41 8.64 2.83 2.68
N TYR A 42 8.60 2.01 1.63
CA TYR A 42 7.34 1.60 1.00
C TYR A 42 6.39 0.94 2.00
N TYR A 43 6.86 -0.07 2.75
CA TYR A 43 6.00 -0.77 3.71
C TYR A 43 5.60 0.10 4.89
N GLN A 44 6.41 1.08 5.30
CA GLN A 44 6.02 2.07 6.30
C GLN A 44 4.84 2.93 5.82
N LEU A 45 4.97 3.50 4.61
CA LEU A 45 3.91 4.32 4.01
C LEU A 45 2.65 3.51 3.76
N LEU A 46 2.80 2.29 3.24
CA LEU A 46 1.67 1.39 3.04
C LEU A 46 0.92 1.14 4.34
N ASN A 47 1.64 0.84 5.43
CA ASN A 47 1.01 0.62 6.73
C ASN A 47 0.26 1.85 7.23
N ALA A 48 0.80 3.07 7.03
CA ALA A 48 0.12 4.31 7.37
C ALA A 48 -1.16 4.50 6.52
N LEU A 49 -1.10 4.23 5.22
CA LEU A 49 -2.27 4.28 4.33
C LEU A 49 -3.35 3.29 4.73
N LEU A 50 -2.97 2.12 5.25
CA LEU A 50 -3.97 1.18 5.76
C LEU A 50 -4.75 1.72 6.95
N ASP A 51 -4.29 2.74 7.66
CA ASP A 51 -5.04 3.35 8.77
C ASP A 51 -5.66 4.71 8.37
N ASP A 52 -5.41 5.19 7.16
CA ASP A 52 -5.90 6.49 6.65
C ASP A 52 -7.30 6.36 6.02
N PRO A 53 -8.31 7.13 6.48
CA PRO A 53 -9.65 7.13 5.88
C PRO A 53 -9.67 7.60 4.42
N ARG A 54 -8.72 8.45 4.00
CA ARG A 54 -8.59 8.91 2.60
C ARG A 54 -8.18 7.77 1.67
N ALA A 55 -7.32 6.86 2.15
CA ALA A 55 -6.98 5.65 1.43
C ALA A 55 -8.18 4.74 1.23
N LEU A 56 -9.00 4.58 2.28
CA LEU A 56 -10.23 3.81 2.21
C LEU A 56 -11.24 4.43 1.24
N ALA A 57 -11.37 5.76 1.22
CA ALA A 57 -12.25 6.46 0.28
C ALA A 57 -11.77 6.33 -1.18
N HIS A 58 -10.45 6.30 -1.40
CA HIS A 58 -9.86 6.20 -2.73
C HIS A 58 -9.91 4.77 -3.31
N ASP A 59 -9.47 3.76 -2.55
CA ASP A 59 -9.43 2.37 -3.01
C ASP A 59 -9.91 1.41 -1.90
N PRO A 60 -11.22 1.35 -1.64
CA PRO A 60 -11.76 0.59 -0.52
C PRO A 60 -11.48 -0.91 -0.65
N VAL A 61 -11.44 -1.44 -1.87
CA VAL A 61 -11.23 -2.88 -2.11
C VAL A 61 -9.80 -3.28 -1.75
N THR A 62 -8.81 -2.55 -2.27
CA THR A 62 -7.39 -2.83 -2.01
C THR A 62 -7.04 -2.63 -0.54
N VAL A 63 -7.50 -1.51 0.05
CA VAL A 63 -7.24 -1.18 1.46
C VAL A 63 -7.84 -2.22 2.39
N ASN A 64 -9.11 -2.61 2.20
CA ASN A 64 -9.73 -3.63 3.06
C ASN A 64 -9.08 -5.01 2.89
N ARG A 65 -8.68 -5.40 1.67
CA ARG A 65 -7.94 -6.66 1.43
C ARG A 65 -6.64 -6.68 2.21
N LEU A 66 -5.88 -5.59 2.18
CA LEU A 66 -4.60 -5.46 2.87
C LEU A 66 -4.76 -5.38 4.40
N ARG A 67 -5.78 -4.67 4.91
CA ARG A 67 -6.14 -4.66 6.33
C ARG A 67 -6.38 -6.08 6.86
N ARG A 68 -7.22 -6.86 6.17
CA ARG A 68 -7.50 -8.27 6.53
C ARG A 68 -6.24 -9.12 6.49
N LEU A 69 -5.37 -8.93 5.50
CA LEU A 69 -4.11 -9.67 5.43
C LEU A 69 -3.18 -9.31 6.60
N ARG A 70 -3.14 -8.05 7.02
CA ARG A 70 -2.39 -7.57 8.20
C ARG A 70 -2.92 -8.19 9.49
N GLU A 71 -4.24 -8.24 9.66
CA GLU A 71 -4.90 -8.88 10.80
C GLU A 71 -4.60 -10.37 10.89
N ARG A 72 -4.70 -11.10 9.78
CA ARG A 72 -4.34 -12.53 9.72
C ARG A 72 -2.90 -12.80 10.14
N ARG A 73 -1.95 -11.94 9.74
CA ARG A 73 -0.54 -12.04 10.16
C ARG A 73 -0.33 -11.74 11.65
N ARG A 74 -1.18 -10.90 12.25
CA ARG A 74 -1.12 -10.58 13.68
C ARG A 74 -1.74 -11.69 14.54
N ALA A 75 -2.84 -12.29 14.08
CA ALA A 75 -3.52 -13.37 14.80
C ALA A 75 -2.75 -14.70 14.82
N GLY A 76 -1.78 -14.88 13.92
CA GLY A 76 -0.90 -16.05 13.89
C GLY A 76 0.38 -15.93 14.72
N ARG A 77 0.49 -14.92 15.59
CA ARG A 77 1.54 -14.79 16.62
C ARG A 77 0.92 -14.96 17.99
#